data_AF-A0AA42UKV3-F1
#
_entry.id   AF-A0AA42UKV3-F1
#
_cell.length_a   1.000
_cell.length_b   1.000
_cell.length_c   1.000
_cell.angle_alpha   90.00
_cell.angle_beta   90.00
_cell.angle_gamma   90.00
#
_symmetry.space_group_name_H-M   'P 1'
#
loop_
_entity.id
_entity.type
_entity.pdbx_description
1 polymer ?
#
loop_
_entity_poly.entity_id
_entity_poly.type
_entity_poly.pdbx_seq_one_letter_code
_entity_poly.pdbx_strand_id
1 'polypeptide(L)'
;MNKEFELKKYRDLVLATLDYYIVHLAFNNEMKDEFIRLKIQTTHYEIDIFESYFKRIKKLVEKGFIKTESQFHELKNYVDYLIQNNNSDKVLIQRINEILLRFESKN
;
A
#
# COMPACT_ATOMS: atom_id res chain seq x y z
N MET A 1 31.61 -15.92 -2.46
CA MET A 1 30.26 -15.32 -2.38
C MET A 1 29.36 -16.13 -3.30
N ASN A 2 28.31 -16.76 -2.77
CA ASN A 2 27.49 -17.71 -3.53
C ASN A 2 26.59 -16.95 -4.52
N LYS A 3 26.58 -17.38 -5.79
CA LYS A 3 25.79 -16.78 -6.87
C LYS A 3 24.28 -16.81 -6.56
N GLU A 4 23.79 -17.84 -5.87
CA GLU A 4 22.40 -17.90 -5.40
C GLU A 4 22.09 -16.84 -4.35
N PHE A 5 23.05 -16.54 -3.47
CA PHE A 5 22.88 -15.52 -2.44
C PHE A 5 22.75 -14.12 -3.06
N GLU A 6 23.59 -13.81 -4.05
CA GLU A 6 23.50 -12.56 -4.80
C GLU A 6 22.18 -12.47 -5.57
N LEU A 7 21.77 -13.53 -6.27
CA LEU A 7 20.49 -13.55 -6.99
C LEU A 7 19.29 -13.32 -6.06
N LYS A 8 19.33 -13.89 -4.86
CA LYS A 8 18.30 -13.67 -3.84
C LYS A 8 18.24 -12.21 -3.41
N LYS A 9 19.40 -11.58 -3.17
CA LYS A 9 19.50 -10.16 -2.80
C LYS A 9 18.97 -9.24 -3.92
N TYR A 10 19.36 -9.49 -5.17
CA TYR A 10 18.87 -8.71 -6.31
C TYR A 10 17.36 -8.87 -6.51
N ARG A 11 16.84 -10.10 -6.36
CA ARG A 11 15.40 -10.36 -6.41
C ARG A 11 14.66 -9.58 -5.33
N ASP A 12 15.13 -9.65 -4.09
CA ASP A 12 14.48 -8.98 -2.96
C ASP A 12 14.50 -7.45 -3.15
N LEU A 13 15.58 -6.90 -3.75
CA LEU A 13 15.67 -5.48 -4.12
C LEU A 13 14.72 -5.09 -5.25
N VAL A 14 14.62 -5.91 -6.30
CA VAL A 14 13.68 -5.69 -7.42
C VAL A 14 12.24 -5.72 -6.90
N LEU A 15 11.91 -6.68 -6.04
CA LEU A 15 10.60 -6.76 -5.40
C LEU A 15 10.30 -5.51 -4.56
N ALA A 16 11.22 -5.07 -3.71
CA ALA A 16 11.04 -3.84 -2.92
C ALA A 16 10.89 -2.58 -3.80
N THR A 17 11.58 -2.55 -4.95
CA THR A 17 11.49 -1.43 -5.91
C THR A 17 10.15 -1.44 -6.64
N LEU A 18 9.66 -2.62 -7.04
CA LEU A 18 8.32 -2.78 -7.59
C LEU A 18 7.25 -2.45 -6.55
N ASP A 19 7.44 -2.84 -5.28
CA ASP A 19 6.55 -2.48 -4.17
C ASP A 19 6.46 -0.95 -4.04
N TYR A 20 7.59 -0.24 -4.10
CA TYR A 20 7.62 1.22 -4.09
C TYR A 20 6.87 1.81 -5.28
N TYR A 21 7.18 1.37 -6.51
CA TYR A 21 6.57 1.92 -7.72
C TYR A 21 5.08 1.62 -7.81
N ILE A 22 4.62 0.46 -7.39
CA ILE A 22 3.20 0.11 -7.43
C ILE A 22 2.42 0.95 -6.41
N VAL A 23 2.94 1.07 -5.18
CA VAL A 23 2.31 1.90 -4.14
C VAL A 23 2.29 3.39 -4.52
N HIS A 24 3.29 3.88 -5.27
CA HIS A 24 3.43 5.31 -5.59
C HIS A 24 2.94 5.71 -6.99
N LEU A 25 2.90 4.80 -7.97
CA LEU A 25 2.55 5.13 -9.37
C LEU A 25 1.25 4.50 -9.86
N ALA A 26 0.80 3.39 -9.30
CA ALA A 26 -0.28 2.59 -9.88
C ALA A 26 -1.48 2.45 -8.94
N PHE A 27 -2.23 3.55 -8.76
CA PHE A 27 -3.62 3.48 -8.33
C PHE A 27 -4.53 3.31 -9.56
N ASN A 28 -4.51 2.11 -10.17
CA ASN A 28 -5.56 1.62 -11.08
C ASN A 28 -5.69 0.10 -10.93
N ASN A 29 -6.89 -0.39 -10.61
CA ASN A 29 -7.14 -1.77 -10.18
C ASN A 29 -6.81 -2.84 -11.22
N GLU A 30 -6.93 -2.54 -12.52
CA GLU A 30 -6.59 -3.49 -13.59
C GLU A 30 -5.11 -3.90 -13.56
N MET A 31 -4.20 -2.96 -13.26
CA MET A 31 -2.77 -3.29 -13.20
C MET A 31 -2.41 -4.11 -11.95
N LYS A 32 -3.18 -3.99 -10.87
CA LYS A 32 -2.97 -4.76 -9.63
C LYS A 32 -3.21 -6.26 -9.86
N ASP A 33 -4.37 -6.60 -10.42
CA ASP A 33 -4.76 -8.00 -10.59
C ASP A 33 -3.94 -8.69 -11.68
N GLU A 34 -3.62 -7.97 -12.75
CA GLU A 34 -2.71 -8.42 -13.82
C GLU A 34 -1.31 -8.71 -13.28
N PHE A 35 -0.78 -7.83 -12.43
CA PHE A 35 0.55 -8.01 -11.84
C PHE A 35 0.62 -9.20 -10.90
N ILE A 36 -0.39 -9.38 -10.01
CA ILE A 36 -0.46 -10.55 -9.12
C ILE A 36 -0.47 -11.82 -9.97
N ARG A 37 -1.26 -11.86 -11.05
CA ARG A 37 -1.33 -13.01 -11.96
C ARG A 37 0.01 -13.30 -12.63
N LEU A 38 0.65 -12.29 -13.24
CA LEU A 38 1.94 -12.45 -13.91
C LEU A 38 3.04 -12.89 -12.94
N LYS A 39 3.03 -12.36 -11.70
CA LYS A 39 4.01 -12.73 -10.67
C LYS A 39 3.85 -14.17 -10.21
N ILE A 40 2.62 -14.64 -9.98
CA ILE A 40 2.37 -16.05 -9.62
C ILE A 40 2.82 -16.97 -10.76
N GLN A 41 2.49 -16.63 -12.01
CA GLN A 41 2.88 -17.40 -13.19
C GLN A 41 4.40 -17.46 -13.40
N THR A 42 5.11 -16.36 -13.16
CA THR A 42 6.55 -16.28 -13.42
C THR A 42 7.41 -16.79 -12.28
N THR A 43 6.95 -16.64 -11.04
CA THR A 43 7.79 -16.90 -9.85
C THR A 43 7.32 -18.10 -9.03
N HIS A 44 6.09 -18.60 -9.22
CA HIS A 44 5.43 -19.62 -8.40
C HIS A 44 5.29 -19.26 -6.91
N TYR A 45 5.50 -17.98 -6.54
CA TYR A 45 5.29 -17.50 -5.18
C TYR A 45 3.95 -16.79 -5.05
N GLU A 46 3.13 -17.28 -4.13
CA GLU A 46 1.90 -16.60 -3.70
C GLU A 46 2.27 -15.55 -2.64
N ILE A 47 2.72 -14.37 -3.10
CA ILE A 47 3.07 -13.23 -2.24
C ILE A 47 2.10 -12.10 -2.52
N ASP A 48 1.19 -11.85 -1.59
CA ASP A 48 0.35 -10.66 -1.56
C ASP A 48 1.18 -9.45 -1.10
N ILE A 49 1.69 -8.69 -2.08
CA ILE A 49 2.50 -7.49 -1.85
C ILE A 49 1.70 -6.36 -1.19
N PHE A 50 0.37 -6.41 -1.28
CA PHE A 50 -0.50 -5.38 -0.71
C PHE A 50 -0.90 -5.70 0.73
N GLU A 51 -0.78 -6.96 1.16
CA GLU A 51 -1.15 -7.38 2.51
C GLU A 51 -0.45 -6.53 3.57
N SER A 52 0.86 -6.29 3.38
CA SER A 52 1.67 -5.47 4.30
C SER A 52 1.25 -4.00 4.29
N TYR A 53 0.84 -3.47 3.14
CA TYR A 53 0.28 -2.13 3.01
C TYR A 53 -1.05 -2.01 3.76
N PHE A 54 -2.02 -2.89 3.48
CA PHE A 54 -3.33 -2.86 4.13
C PHE A 54 -3.26 -3.11 5.64
N LYS A 55 -2.37 -4.02 6.09
CA LYS A 55 -2.09 -4.22 7.53
C LYS A 55 -1.61 -2.94 8.20
N ARG A 56 -0.78 -2.16 7.52
CA ARG A 56 -0.26 -0.88 8.05
C ARG A 56 -1.35 0.18 8.10
N ILE A 57 -2.15 0.33 7.03
CA ILE A 57 -3.30 1.23 7.01
C ILE A 57 -4.26 0.91 8.15
N LYS A 58 -4.64 -0.36 8.31
CA LYS A 58 -5.51 -0.81 9.41
C LYS A 58 -4.97 -0.39 10.77
N LYS A 59 -3.67 -0.61 11.02
CA LYS A 59 -3.01 -0.18 12.27
C LYS A 59 -3.05 1.34 12.48
N LEU A 60 -2.91 2.15 11.43
CA LEU A 60 -2.98 3.61 11.54
C LEU A 60 -4.41 4.07 11.89
N VAL A 61 -5.42 3.49 11.22
CA VAL A 61 -6.84 3.80 11.49
C VAL A 61 -7.26 3.36 12.90
N GLU A 62 -6.81 2.20 13.35
CA GLU A 62 -7.05 1.69 14.72
C GLU A 62 -6.44 2.60 15.78
N LYS A 63 -5.21 3.08 15.56
CA LYS A 63 -4.55 4.05 16.45
C LYS A 63 -5.30 5.39 16.53
N GLY A 64 -5.96 5.80 15.45
CA GLY A 64 -6.78 7.01 15.42
C GLY A 64 -5.99 8.32 15.40
N PHE A 65 -4.68 8.28 15.19
CA PHE A 65 -3.85 9.46 14.99
C PHE A 65 -2.60 9.12 14.15
N ILE A 66 -2.07 10.13 13.47
CA ILE A 66 -0.84 10.07 12.69
C ILE A 66 0.15 11.11 13.22
N LYS A 67 1.44 10.92 12.90
CA LYS A 67 2.54 11.78 13.39
C LYS A 67 3.40 12.38 12.27
N THR A 68 3.33 11.84 11.06
CA THR A 68 4.23 12.22 9.97
C THR A 68 3.46 12.48 8.68
N GLU A 69 4.01 13.36 7.83
CA GLU A 69 3.47 13.63 6.48
C GLU A 69 3.37 12.36 5.62
N SER A 70 4.34 11.46 5.74
CA SER A 70 4.26 10.16 5.05
C SER A 70 3.00 9.38 5.43
N GLN A 71 2.62 9.36 6.71
CA GLN A 71 1.40 8.68 7.15
C GLN A 71 0.14 9.41 6.67
N PHE A 72 0.20 10.73 6.56
CA PHE A 72 -0.87 11.54 5.99
C PHE A 72 -1.11 11.16 4.52
N HIS A 73 -0.06 11.15 3.70
CA HIS A 73 -0.16 10.77 2.30
C HIS A 73 -0.63 9.33 2.11
N GLU A 74 -0.16 8.38 2.93
CA GLU A 74 -0.62 6.99 2.87
C GLU A 74 -2.12 6.85 3.10
N LEU A 75 -2.66 7.53 4.12
CA LEU A 75 -4.09 7.51 4.44
C LEU A 75 -4.92 8.25 3.38
N LYS A 76 -4.42 9.38 2.86
CA LYS A 76 -5.06 10.13 1.78
C LYS A 76 -5.19 9.28 0.52
N ASN A 77 -4.10 8.65 0.08
CA ASN A 77 -4.10 7.75 -1.07
C ASN A 77 -5.06 6.57 -0.88
N TYR A 78 -5.19 6.07 0.35
CA TYR A 78 -6.14 5.00 0.65
C TYR A 78 -7.61 5.47 0.57
N VAL A 79 -7.91 6.71 0.97
CA VAL A 79 -9.26 7.30 0.77
C VAL A 79 -9.56 7.45 -0.72
N ASP A 80 -8.61 7.97 -1.50
CA ASP A 80 -8.76 8.10 -2.95
C ASP A 80 -9.03 6.73 -3.61
N TYR A 81 -8.32 5.69 -3.18
CA TYR A 81 -8.56 4.31 -3.59
C TYR A 81 -9.97 3.81 -3.29
N LEU A 82 -10.48 4.07 -2.07
CA LEU A 82 -11.83 3.64 -1.68
C LEU A 82 -12.89 4.32 -2.57
N ILE A 83 -12.71 5.61 -2.86
CA ILE A 83 -13.61 6.39 -3.72
C ILE A 83 -13.59 5.85 -5.15
N GLN A 84 -12.40 5.66 -5.73
CA GLN A 84 -12.24 5.17 -7.11
C GLN A 84 -12.82 3.76 -7.30
N ASN A 85 -12.82 2.94 -6.26
CA ASN A 85 -13.37 1.59 -6.26
C ASN A 85 -14.88 1.53 -6.01
N ASN A 86 -15.58 2.67 -5.92
CA ASN A 86 -16.97 2.74 -5.46
C ASN A 86 -17.19 2.02 -4.11
N ASN A 87 -16.14 1.90 -3.30
CA ASN A 87 -16.23 1.26 -2.00
C ASN A 87 -17.04 2.18 -1.07
N SER A 88 -18.23 1.71 -0.69
CA SER A 88 -19.23 2.49 0.02
C SER A 88 -19.05 2.50 1.54
N ASP A 89 -17.87 2.12 2.05
CA ASP A 89 -17.57 2.20 3.49
C ASP A 89 -17.34 3.66 3.92
N LYS A 90 -18.45 4.41 3.93
CA LYS A 90 -18.51 5.82 4.32
C LYS A 90 -18.02 6.03 5.76
N VAL A 91 -18.21 5.03 6.63
CA VAL A 91 -17.77 5.08 8.03
C VAL A 91 -16.25 5.06 8.11
N LEU A 92 -15.61 4.17 7.37
CA LEU A 92 -14.15 4.11 7.30
C LEU A 92 -13.56 5.39 6.69
N ILE A 93 -14.13 5.87 5.58
CA ILE A 93 -13.69 7.11 4.92
C ILE A 93 -13.81 8.30 5.88
N GLN A 94 -14.95 8.43 6.57
CA GLN A 94 -15.16 9.49 7.55
C GLN A 94 -14.12 9.43 8.67
N ARG A 95 -13.88 8.24 9.22
CA ARG A 95 -12.89 8.04 10.28
C ARG A 95 -11.47 8.43 9.84
N ILE A 96 -11.09 8.10 8.60
CA ILE A 96 -9.78 8.51 8.07
C ILE A 96 -9.72 10.03 7.90
N ASN A 97 -10.76 10.65 7.34
CA ASN A 97 -10.81 12.11 7.17
C ASN A 97 -10.69 12.85 8.50
N GLU A 98 -11.33 12.36 9.56
CA GLU A 98 -11.17 12.93 10.91
C GLU A 98 -9.72 12.85 11.41
N ILE A 99 -9.01 11.76 11.12
CA ILE A 99 -7.58 11.61 11.46
C ILE A 99 -6.73 12.63 10.68
N LEU A 100 -6.98 12.79 9.39
CA LEU A 100 -6.28 13.73 8.51
C LEU A 100 -6.49 15.19 8.97
N LEU A 101 -7.74 15.59 9.22
CA LEU A 101 -8.09 16.94 9.69
C LEU A 101 -7.46 17.27 11.04
N ARG A 102 -7.38 16.30 11.96
CA ARG A 102 -6.72 16.47 13.26
C ARG A 102 -5.20 16.66 13.14
N PHE A 103 -4.60 16.11 12.10
CA PHE A 103 -3.18 16.29 11.84
C PHE A 103 -2.92 17.67 11.22
N GLU A 104 -3.70 18.06 10.21
CA GLU A 104 -3.60 19.39 9.59
C GLU A 104 -3.86 20.54 10.57
N SER A 105 -4.81 20.38 11.49
CA SER A 105 -5.12 21.40 12.51
C SER A 105 -4.08 21.54 13.62
N LYS A 106 -3.11 20.61 13.70
CA LYS A 106 -1.99 20.67 14.65
C LYS A 106 -0.71 21.26 14.06
N ASN A 107 -0.60 21.34 12.75
CA ASN A 107 0.52 21.94 12.02
C ASN A 107 0.21 23.41 11.67
#